data_AF-A0A6J2YLV4-F1
#
_entry.id   AF-A0A6J2YLV4-F1
#
_cell.length_a   1.000
_cell.length_b   1.000
_cell.length_c   1.000
_cell.angle_alpha   90.00
_cell.angle_beta   90.00
_cell.angle_gamma   90.00
#
_symmetry.space_group_name_H-M   'P 1'
#
loop_
_entity.id
_entity.type
_entity.pdbx_description
1 polymer ?
#
loop_
_entity_poly.entity_id
_entity_poly.type
_entity_poly.pdbx_seq_one_letter_code
_entity_poly.pdbx_strand_id
1 'polypeptide(L)'
;MDYIREFDIQLEKEHYYAGESICGTVILDTVENFKLRTIRVILRGKAHAEWKVLLSGDRRTVKEDQYFVDQRQTIWGEKNLESTIPILPRGVHKFPFKFSLPESNLPCSFESRPGQIRYYFKVTIDIPYASPPQGMKYFTVIGPHIDCMDEHYLKPAILESKRSTCCWCCKKGTVSLRCVLERSAYVCRESIKLKATIDNQGEEEVKLRVRLEQICEYFIDRGVLGASKDQKQVVFEYRGNPVKAQKRIKWDSSNVLVIPPVPTTLIGICRLIQIYYVLTVSLDTLKEPDLVTVSLPVTIGTVPFRIPNSDKNPVIKYEHACSHVEGGQYLAPDFLLGQVYDGNEHYLREPIVLYKPVYVTVDKSDEK
;
A
#
# COMPACT_ATOMS: atom_id res chain seq x y z
N MET A 1 23.33 -27.17 -9.38
CA MET A 1 22.64 -26.49 -10.50
C MET A 1 23.70 -26.28 -11.57
N ASP A 2 24.17 -27.38 -12.16
CA ASP A 2 25.60 -27.46 -12.53
C ASP A 2 25.90 -26.87 -13.91
N TYR A 3 24.85 -26.55 -14.68
CA TYR A 3 24.93 -26.08 -16.07
C TYR A 3 24.65 -24.59 -16.26
N ILE A 4 24.05 -23.93 -15.25
CA ILE A 4 23.62 -22.53 -15.32
C ILE A 4 24.42 -21.74 -14.28
N ARG A 5 25.29 -20.85 -14.76
CA ARG A 5 26.06 -19.93 -13.92
C ARG A 5 25.20 -18.78 -13.43
N GLU A 6 24.35 -18.25 -14.30
CA GLU A 6 23.51 -17.09 -14.02
C GLU A 6 22.10 -17.29 -14.56
N PHE A 7 21.10 -16.93 -13.76
CA PHE A 7 19.70 -16.88 -14.14
C PHE A 7 19.07 -15.61 -13.60
N ASP A 8 18.87 -14.63 -14.47
CA ASP A 8 18.31 -13.33 -14.12
C ASP A 8 17.08 -12.98 -14.97
N ILE A 9 16.21 -12.14 -14.42
CA ILE A 9 15.01 -11.62 -15.06
C ILE A 9 15.04 -10.11 -14.95
N GLN A 10 15.28 -9.45 -16.08
CA GLN A 10 15.39 -8.00 -16.17
C GLN A 10 14.11 -7.41 -16.74
N LEU A 11 13.59 -6.38 -16.08
CA LEU A 11 12.44 -5.60 -16.52
C LEU A 11 12.91 -4.19 -16.88
N GLU A 12 12.23 -3.53 -17.81
CA GLU A 12 12.56 -2.15 -18.21
C GLU A 12 12.28 -1.11 -17.12
N LYS A 13 11.20 -1.33 -16.36
CA LYS A 13 10.81 -0.52 -15.19
C LYS A 13 10.58 -1.40 -13.97
N GLU A 14 10.63 -0.79 -12.79
CA GLU A 14 10.33 -1.43 -11.51
C GLU A 14 8.87 -1.30 -11.06
N HIS A 15 8.16 -0.33 -11.64
CA HIS A 15 6.76 -0.04 -11.32
C HIS A 15 5.95 0.22 -12.59
N TYR A 16 4.68 -0.17 -12.56
CA TYR A 16 3.76 -0.08 -13.70
C TYR A 16 2.35 0.31 -13.28
N TYR A 17 1.59 0.89 -14.21
CA TYR A 17 0.17 1.17 -14.07
C TYR A 17 -0.68 0.13 -14.81
N ALA A 18 -1.97 0.04 -14.48
CA ALA A 18 -2.94 -0.75 -15.25
C ALA A 18 -2.92 -0.33 -16.73
N GLY A 19 -3.08 -1.30 -17.64
CA GLY A 19 -3.00 -1.08 -19.09
C GLY A 19 -1.58 -0.97 -19.68
N GLU A 20 -0.53 -0.81 -18.87
CA GLU A 20 0.83 -0.74 -19.42
C GLU A 20 1.32 -2.08 -19.97
N SER A 21 2.16 -2.00 -21.01
CA SER A 21 2.93 -3.14 -21.49
C SER A 21 4.21 -3.28 -20.69
N ILE A 22 4.49 -4.50 -20.25
CA ILE A 22 5.72 -4.85 -19.55
C ILE A 22 6.62 -5.63 -20.51
N CYS A 23 7.77 -5.05 -20.81
CA CYS A 23 8.84 -5.67 -21.57
C CYS A 23 9.97 -6.09 -20.61
N GLY A 24 10.53 -7.27 -20.86
CA GLY A 24 11.63 -7.79 -20.07
C GLY A 24 12.45 -8.82 -20.84
N THR A 25 13.56 -9.24 -20.24
CA THR A 25 14.46 -10.23 -20.82
C THR A 25 14.88 -11.24 -19.76
N VAL A 26 14.78 -12.52 -20.09
CA VAL A 26 15.38 -13.61 -19.32
C VAL A 26 16.82 -13.78 -19.77
N ILE A 27 17.76 -13.72 -18.82
CA ILE A 27 19.19 -13.92 -19.07
C ILE A 27 19.61 -15.26 -18.48
N LEU A 28 20.26 -16.08 -19.29
CA LEU A 28 20.84 -17.36 -18.88
C LEU A 28 22.31 -17.42 -19.30
N ASP A 29 23.23 -17.51 -18.34
CA ASP A 29 24.63 -17.85 -18.60
C ASP A 29 24.83 -19.34 -18.35
N THR A 30 25.21 -20.08 -19.40
CA THR A 30 25.33 -21.54 -19.36
C THR A 30 26.79 -21.96 -19.48
N VAL A 31 27.22 -22.87 -18.61
CA VAL A 31 28.63 -23.32 -18.52
C VAL A 31 28.95 -24.34 -19.63
N GLU A 32 27.97 -25.14 -20.01
CA GLU A 32 28.09 -26.16 -21.05
C GLU A 32 26.84 -26.26 -21.92
N ASN A 33 26.94 -27.02 -23.01
CA ASN A 33 25.83 -27.29 -23.90
C ASN A 33 24.88 -28.29 -23.25
N PHE A 34 23.59 -27.98 -23.12
CA PHE A 34 22.61 -28.92 -22.57
C PHE A 34 21.29 -28.89 -23.33
N LYS A 35 20.50 -29.96 -23.19
CA LYS A 35 19.18 -30.06 -23.83
C LYS A 35 18.18 -29.19 -23.08
N LEU A 36 17.44 -28.35 -23.79
CA LEU A 36 16.45 -27.45 -23.22
C LEU A 36 15.11 -27.64 -23.92
N ARG A 37 14.06 -28.04 -23.19
CA ARG A 37 12.72 -28.24 -23.79
C ARG A 37 12.02 -26.92 -24.01
N THR A 38 11.73 -26.20 -22.93
CA THR A 38 10.97 -24.95 -23.00
C THR A 38 11.43 -23.94 -21.95
N ILE A 39 11.32 -22.65 -22.26
CA ILE A 39 11.37 -21.58 -21.25
C ILE A 39 9.98 -20.96 -21.20
N ARG A 40 9.37 -21.00 -20.01
CA ARG A 40 8.01 -20.50 -19.78
C ARG A 40 8.05 -19.32 -18.83
N VAL A 41 7.37 -18.25 -19.20
CA VAL A 41 7.20 -17.05 -18.40
C VAL A 41 5.73 -16.95 -18.00
N ILE A 42 5.48 -16.72 -16.72
CA ILE A 42 4.15 -16.52 -16.15
C ILE A 42 4.13 -15.15 -15.50
N LEU A 43 3.28 -14.25 -15.99
CA LEU A 43 2.93 -13.02 -15.30
C LEU A 43 1.77 -13.31 -14.35
N ARG A 44 1.98 -13.05 -13.06
CA ARG A 44 0.97 -13.28 -12.03
C ARG A 44 0.82 -12.09 -11.11
N GLY A 45 -0.42 -11.68 -10.90
CA GLY A 45 -0.83 -10.68 -9.91
C GLY A 45 -1.89 -11.31 -9.02
N LYS A 46 -1.62 -11.44 -7.72
CA LYS A 46 -2.59 -12.01 -6.78
C LYS A 46 -2.57 -11.33 -5.41
N ALA A 47 -3.75 -11.25 -4.81
CA ALA A 47 -3.90 -11.03 -3.38
C ALA A 47 -3.91 -12.37 -2.66
N HIS A 48 -3.26 -12.43 -1.52
CA HIS A 48 -3.23 -13.57 -0.61
C HIS A 48 -3.59 -13.08 0.78
N ALA A 49 -4.48 -13.79 1.46
CA ALA A 49 -4.83 -13.56 2.84
C ALA A 49 -4.63 -14.86 3.61
N GLU A 50 -3.90 -14.81 4.73
CA GLU A 50 -3.65 -15.98 5.58
C GLU A 50 -3.47 -15.61 7.05
N TRP A 51 -4.20 -16.28 7.93
CA TRP A 51 -3.98 -16.20 9.38
C TRP A 51 -4.49 -17.43 10.11
N LYS A 52 -4.12 -17.54 11.38
CA LYS A 52 -4.55 -18.65 12.25
C LYS A 52 -5.79 -18.23 13.04
N VAL A 53 -6.81 -19.07 13.03
CA VAL A 53 -8.03 -18.94 13.82
C VAL A 53 -8.10 -20.08 14.84
N LEU A 54 -8.64 -19.78 16.02
CA LEU A 54 -8.96 -20.79 17.03
C LEU A 54 -10.44 -21.14 16.89
N LEU A 55 -10.75 -22.36 16.47
CA LEU A 55 -12.12 -22.84 16.31
C LEU A 55 -12.30 -24.08 17.20
N SER A 56 -13.21 -23.97 18.18
CA SER A 56 -13.53 -25.08 19.10
C SER A 56 -12.30 -25.72 19.78
N GLY A 57 -11.31 -24.89 20.16
CA GLY A 57 -10.07 -25.34 20.81
C GLY A 57 -8.96 -25.82 19.87
N ASP A 58 -9.24 -25.95 18.56
CA ASP A 58 -8.26 -26.35 17.55
C ASP A 58 -7.73 -25.13 16.76
N ARG A 59 -6.42 -25.10 16.49
CA ARG A 59 -5.76 -23.99 15.80
C ARG A 59 -5.69 -24.30 14.31
N ARG A 60 -6.55 -23.66 13.53
CA ARG A 60 -6.63 -23.85 12.08
C ARG A 60 -6.06 -22.64 11.35
N THR A 61 -5.38 -22.89 10.24
CA THR A 61 -4.92 -21.81 9.35
C THR A 61 -5.96 -21.62 8.26
N VAL A 62 -6.53 -20.42 8.19
CA VAL A 62 -7.39 -19.98 7.11
C VAL A 62 -6.56 -19.22 6.10
N LYS A 63 -6.76 -19.54 4.83
CA LYS A 63 -6.11 -18.85 3.72
C LYS A 63 -7.01 -18.78 2.51
N GLU A 64 -6.82 -17.74 1.72
CA GLU A 64 -7.52 -17.50 0.47
C GLU A 64 -6.66 -16.70 -0.52
N ASP A 65 -6.84 -16.98 -1.81
CA ASP A 65 -6.18 -16.27 -2.92
C ASP A 65 -7.23 -15.57 -3.81
N GLN A 66 -6.89 -14.40 -4.32
CA GLN A 66 -7.61 -13.74 -5.41
C GLN A 66 -6.62 -13.39 -6.52
N TYR A 67 -6.87 -13.85 -7.74
CA TYR A 67 -6.01 -13.57 -8.89
C TYR A 67 -6.56 -12.39 -9.68
N PHE A 68 -5.70 -11.42 -10.00
CA PHE A 68 -6.00 -10.28 -10.87
C PHE A 68 -5.37 -10.46 -12.25
N VAL A 69 -4.22 -11.14 -12.32
CA VAL A 69 -3.49 -11.43 -13.56
C VAL A 69 -2.95 -12.85 -13.49
N ASP A 70 -3.18 -13.66 -14.53
CA ASP A 70 -2.50 -14.94 -14.77
C ASP A 70 -2.31 -15.13 -16.28
N GLN A 71 -1.23 -14.58 -16.81
CA GLN A 71 -0.86 -14.71 -18.22
C GLN A 71 0.36 -15.62 -18.36
N ARG A 72 0.44 -16.39 -19.45
CA ARG A 72 1.50 -17.38 -19.66
C ARG A 72 2.02 -17.27 -21.09
N GLN A 73 3.33 -17.26 -21.24
CA GLN A 73 4.01 -17.24 -22.53
C GLN A 73 5.13 -18.28 -22.53
N THR A 74 5.29 -19.00 -23.64
CA THR A 74 6.48 -19.83 -23.86
C THR A 74 7.40 -19.03 -24.78
N ILE A 75 8.60 -18.70 -24.31
CA ILE A 75 9.55 -17.79 -25.01
C ILE A 75 10.67 -18.57 -25.70
N TRP A 76 10.78 -19.86 -25.40
CA TRP A 76 11.69 -20.79 -26.07
C TRP A 76 11.07 -22.18 -26.10
N GLY A 77 11.28 -22.87 -27.22
CA GLY A 77 10.83 -24.24 -27.45
C GLY A 77 9.34 -24.37 -27.72
N GLU A 78 8.93 -25.51 -28.28
CA GLU A 78 7.53 -25.82 -28.55
C GLU A 78 6.99 -26.85 -27.55
N LYS A 79 5.70 -26.76 -27.24
CA LYS A 79 5.03 -27.71 -26.32
C LYS A 79 4.93 -29.14 -26.90
N ASN A 80 4.96 -29.29 -28.22
CA ASN A 80 4.64 -30.53 -28.93
C ASN A 80 5.82 -31.05 -29.77
N LEU A 81 7.03 -31.19 -29.20
CA LEU A 81 8.08 -31.94 -29.89
C LEU A 81 7.88 -33.45 -29.66
N GLU A 82 7.29 -34.13 -30.65
CA GLU A 82 7.57 -35.56 -30.93
C GLU A 82 9.00 -35.76 -31.47
N SER A 83 9.71 -34.66 -31.77
CA SER A 83 11.04 -34.59 -32.36
C SER A 83 12.17 -34.25 -31.37
N THR A 84 13.41 -34.27 -31.88
CA THR A 84 14.67 -34.07 -31.16
C THR A 84 14.69 -32.79 -30.31
N ILE A 85 14.93 -32.94 -29.00
CA ILE A 85 15.01 -31.82 -28.04
C ILE A 85 16.20 -30.91 -28.42
N PRO A 86 15.98 -29.58 -28.56
CA PRO A 86 17.05 -28.67 -28.96
C PRO A 86 18.12 -28.56 -27.88
N ILE A 87 19.36 -28.34 -28.32
CA ILE A 87 20.52 -28.13 -27.46
C ILE A 87 20.77 -26.63 -27.38
N LEU A 88 20.75 -26.08 -26.17
CA LEU A 88 21.19 -24.71 -25.92
C LEU A 88 22.72 -24.73 -25.77
N PRO A 89 23.48 -24.00 -26.60
CA PRO A 89 24.94 -23.98 -26.50
C PRO A 89 25.40 -23.24 -25.24
N ARG A 90 26.66 -23.45 -24.85
CA ARG A 90 27.30 -22.73 -23.75
C ARG A 90 27.37 -21.23 -24.06
N GLY A 91 27.24 -20.41 -23.04
CA GLY A 91 27.37 -18.96 -23.11
C GLY A 91 26.14 -18.20 -22.62
N VAL A 92 26.11 -16.90 -22.91
CA VAL A 92 25.07 -15.98 -22.45
C VAL A 92 23.94 -15.90 -23.47
N HIS A 93 22.73 -16.22 -23.03
CA HIS A 93 21.51 -16.19 -23.83
C HIS A 93 20.53 -15.18 -23.29
N LYS A 94 19.84 -14.48 -24.19
CA LYS A 94 18.84 -13.46 -23.87
C LYS A 94 17.53 -13.80 -24.56
N PHE A 95 16.48 -13.99 -23.76
CA PHE A 95 15.14 -14.31 -24.26
C PHE A 95 14.17 -13.18 -23.89
N PRO A 96 13.87 -12.26 -24.81
CA PRO A 96 12.94 -11.16 -24.55
C PRO A 96 11.51 -11.69 -24.44
N PHE A 97 10.72 -11.03 -23.61
CA PHE A 97 9.29 -11.29 -23.45
C PHE A 97 8.50 -9.99 -23.31
N LYS A 98 7.22 -10.06 -23.64
CA LYS A 98 6.30 -8.93 -23.54
C LYS A 98 4.93 -9.40 -23.06
N PHE A 99 4.42 -8.74 -22.03
CA PHE A 99 3.08 -8.93 -21.50
C PHE A 99 2.37 -7.58 -21.40
N SER A 100 1.05 -7.60 -21.26
CA SER A 100 0.26 -6.38 -21.10
C SER A 100 -0.63 -6.53 -19.87
N LEU A 101 -0.56 -5.55 -18.97
CA LEU A 101 -1.43 -5.51 -17.81
C LEU A 101 -2.88 -5.24 -18.24
N PRO A 102 -3.88 -5.84 -17.59
CA PRO A 102 -5.28 -5.49 -17.84
C PRO A 102 -5.52 -3.99 -17.66
N GLU A 103 -6.40 -3.43 -18.48
CA GLU A 103 -6.86 -2.03 -18.35
C GLU A 103 -7.80 -1.82 -17.15
N SER A 104 -8.37 -2.89 -16.61
CA SER A 104 -9.17 -2.84 -15.39
C SER A 104 -8.37 -2.35 -14.19
N ASN A 105 -9.03 -1.68 -13.24
CA ASN A 105 -8.40 -1.25 -11.98
C ASN A 105 -7.71 -2.42 -11.27
N LEU A 106 -6.37 -2.34 -11.21
CA LEU A 106 -5.54 -3.26 -10.45
C LEU A 106 -5.30 -2.68 -9.04
N PRO A 107 -5.35 -3.50 -7.99
CA PRO A 107 -4.97 -3.05 -6.65
C PRO A 107 -3.46 -2.74 -6.59
N CYS A 108 -3.07 -1.77 -5.76
CA CYS A 108 -1.66 -1.51 -5.46
C CYS A 108 -0.95 -2.77 -4.94
N SER A 109 0.32 -2.92 -5.28
CA SER A 109 1.20 -3.83 -4.53
C SER A 109 1.21 -3.44 -3.05
N PHE A 110 1.04 -4.42 -2.17
CA PHE A 110 0.85 -4.19 -0.74
C PHE A 110 1.39 -5.35 0.08
N GLU A 111 2.03 -5.04 1.21
CA GLU A 111 2.59 -6.04 2.13
C GLU A 111 2.09 -5.80 3.56
N SER A 112 1.45 -6.81 4.13
CA SER A 112 1.11 -6.88 5.55
C SER A 112 1.16 -8.33 6.04
N ARG A 113 1.12 -8.53 7.36
CA ARG A 113 1.19 -9.87 7.98
C ARG A 113 0.00 -10.77 7.65
N PRO A 114 -1.28 -10.33 7.72
CA PRO A 114 -2.43 -11.18 7.42
C PRO A 114 -2.82 -11.17 5.94
N GLY A 115 -2.26 -10.28 5.12
CA GLY A 115 -2.51 -10.29 3.68
C GLY A 115 -1.56 -9.42 2.88
N GLN A 116 -1.34 -9.83 1.63
CA GLN A 116 -0.41 -9.22 0.69
C GLN A 116 -0.99 -9.21 -0.73
N ILE A 117 -0.55 -8.26 -1.56
CA ILE A 117 -0.87 -8.14 -2.97
C ILE A 117 0.43 -8.07 -3.74
N ARG A 118 0.73 -9.11 -4.51
CA ARG A 118 2.03 -9.29 -5.19
C ARG A 118 1.86 -9.48 -6.67
N TYR A 119 2.72 -8.80 -7.43
CA TYR A 119 2.88 -8.97 -8.87
C TYR A 119 4.28 -9.43 -9.17
N TYR A 120 4.39 -10.46 -10.02
CA TYR A 120 5.68 -11.05 -10.34
C TYR A 120 5.66 -11.78 -11.68
N PHE A 121 6.85 -11.87 -12.27
CA PHE A 121 7.17 -12.84 -13.30
C PHE A 121 7.75 -14.08 -12.65
N LYS A 122 7.21 -15.25 -13.02
CA LYS A 122 7.81 -16.55 -12.72
C LYS A 122 8.31 -17.16 -14.02
N VAL A 123 9.61 -17.40 -14.08
CA VAL A 123 10.25 -18.07 -15.22
C VAL A 123 10.58 -19.49 -14.81
N THR A 124 10.24 -20.46 -15.67
CA THR A 124 10.51 -21.88 -15.45
C THR A 124 11.21 -22.45 -16.68
N ILE A 125 12.36 -23.07 -16.44
CA ILE A 125 13.22 -23.65 -17.47
C ILE A 125 13.02 -25.17 -17.43
N ASP A 126 12.47 -25.74 -18.49
CA ASP A 126 12.17 -27.17 -18.58
C ASP A 126 13.37 -27.92 -19.20
N ILE A 127 14.10 -28.64 -18.36
CA ILE A 127 15.30 -29.39 -18.73
C ILE A 127 14.95 -30.89 -18.66
N PRO A 128 15.24 -31.69 -19.71
CA PRO A 128 14.96 -33.12 -19.69
C PRO A 128 15.67 -33.83 -18.54
N TYR A 129 14.94 -34.70 -17.84
CA TYR A 129 15.47 -35.54 -16.75
C TYR A 129 16.05 -34.76 -15.56
N ALA A 130 15.77 -33.46 -15.45
CA ALA A 130 16.21 -32.61 -14.35
C ALA A 130 15.03 -31.81 -13.76
N SER A 131 15.16 -31.43 -12.49
CA SER A 131 14.19 -30.53 -11.85
C SER A 131 14.25 -29.15 -12.52
N PRO A 132 13.11 -28.58 -12.95
CA PRO A 132 13.10 -27.36 -13.73
C PRO A 132 13.53 -26.16 -12.86
N PRO A 133 14.63 -25.47 -13.19
CA PRO A 133 14.99 -24.21 -12.54
C PRO A 133 13.84 -23.19 -12.58
N GLN A 134 13.67 -22.45 -11.48
CA GLN A 134 12.65 -21.41 -11.36
C GLN A 134 13.27 -20.12 -10.86
N GLY A 135 12.89 -19.01 -11.49
CA GLY A 135 13.28 -17.65 -11.14
C GLY A 135 12.04 -16.80 -10.96
N MET A 136 12.09 -15.87 -10.01
CA MET A 136 10.98 -14.95 -9.74
C MET A 136 11.48 -13.52 -9.68
N LYS A 137 10.78 -12.60 -10.36
CA LYS A 137 11.04 -11.16 -10.31
C LYS A 137 9.76 -10.43 -9.94
N TYR A 138 9.79 -9.74 -8.81
CA TYR A 138 8.68 -8.93 -8.33
C TYR A 138 8.80 -7.51 -8.87
N PHE A 139 7.64 -6.86 -9.04
CA PHE A 139 7.54 -5.47 -9.45
C PHE A 139 6.32 -4.82 -8.78
N THR A 140 6.30 -3.49 -8.77
CA THR A 140 5.22 -2.73 -8.14
C THR A 140 4.13 -2.40 -9.16
N VAL A 141 2.86 -2.65 -8.82
CA VAL A 141 1.74 -2.05 -9.55
C VAL A 141 1.25 -0.84 -8.76
N ILE A 142 1.20 0.31 -9.44
CA ILE A 142 0.64 1.55 -8.92
C ILE A 142 -0.84 1.55 -9.29
N GLY A 143 -1.69 1.53 -8.27
CA GLY A 143 -3.13 1.50 -8.46
C GLY A 143 -3.90 1.50 -7.15
N PRO A 144 -5.23 1.60 -7.19
CA PRO A 144 -6.02 1.96 -8.37
C PRO A 144 -5.70 3.36 -8.90
N HIS A 145 -6.14 3.63 -10.14
CA HIS A 145 -6.13 4.98 -10.68
C HIS A 145 -7.18 5.80 -9.91
N ILE A 146 -6.73 6.80 -9.15
CA ILE A 146 -7.58 7.70 -8.39
C ILE A 146 -7.10 9.12 -8.69
N ASP A 147 -7.92 9.88 -9.41
CA ASP A 147 -7.67 11.30 -9.69
C ASP A 147 -8.24 12.18 -8.58
N CYS A 148 -7.36 12.87 -7.87
CA CYS A 148 -7.76 13.81 -6.83
C CYS A 148 -8.52 15.03 -7.38
N MET A 149 -8.59 15.19 -8.71
CA MET A 149 -9.40 16.20 -9.40
C MET A 149 -10.86 15.78 -9.63
N ASP A 150 -11.24 14.53 -9.31
CA ASP A 150 -12.63 14.09 -9.47
C ASP A 150 -13.60 14.96 -8.65
N GLU A 151 -14.72 15.36 -9.27
CA GLU A 151 -15.64 16.36 -8.72
C GLU A 151 -16.16 16.03 -7.31
N HIS A 152 -16.32 14.75 -6.97
CA HIS A 152 -16.78 14.36 -5.63
C HIS A 152 -15.73 14.63 -4.55
N TYR A 153 -14.45 14.69 -4.90
CA TYR A 153 -13.37 14.96 -3.94
C TYR A 153 -13.18 16.45 -3.69
N LEU A 154 -13.52 17.28 -4.67
CA LEU A 154 -13.35 18.74 -4.60
C LEU A 154 -14.45 19.44 -3.77
N LYS A 155 -15.45 18.69 -3.30
CA LYS A 155 -16.53 19.23 -2.47
C LYS A 155 -16.02 19.41 -1.03
N PRO A 156 -16.16 20.62 -0.44
CA PRO A 156 -15.74 20.83 0.93
C PRO A 156 -16.64 20.06 1.89
N ALA A 157 -16.04 19.37 2.85
CA ALA A 157 -16.77 18.64 3.88
C ALA A 157 -16.85 19.49 5.15
N ILE A 158 -18.08 19.74 5.62
CA ILE A 158 -18.35 20.55 6.82
C ILE A 158 -18.99 19.66 7.88
N LEU A 159 -18.33 19.55 9.04
CA LEU A 159 -18.87 18.80 10.18
C LEU A 159 -18.87 19.68 11.43
N GLU A 160 -19.85 19.45 12.28
CA GLU A 160 -19.98 20.15 13.54
C GLU A 160 -20.42 19.17 14.62
N SER A 161 -19.81 19.27 15.79
CA SER A 161 -20.18 18.52 16.98
C SER A 161 -20.07 19.42 18.21
N LYS A 162 -20.93 19.18 19.20
CA LYS A 162 -20.97 19.97 20.43
C LYS A 162 -21.33 19.11 21.62
N ARG A 163 -20.80 19.46 22.78
CA ARG A 163 -21.11 18.82 24.05
C ARG A 163 -21.34 19.86 25.12
N SER A 164 -22.45 19.72 25.83
CA SER A 164 -22.75 20.52 27.02
C SER A 164 -22.21 19.83 28.27
N THR A 165 -21.47 20.56 29.09
CA THR A 165 -20.99 20.08 30.39
C THR A 165 -22.06 20.35 31.45
N CYS A 166 -22.44 19.34 32.24
CA CYS A 166 -23.50 19.44 33.25
C CYS A 166 -22.99 19.06 34.64
N CYS A 167 -23.36 19.85 35.63
CA CYS A 167 -23.43 19.47 37.05
C CYS A 167 -24.70 20.12 37.66
N TRP A 168 -25.24 19.50 38.71
CA TRP A 168 -26.65 19.61 39.19
C TRP A 168 -27.16 21.03 39.57
N CYS A 169 -26.33 22.10 39.54
CA CYS A 169 -26.73 23.41 40.09
C CYS A 169 -26.25 24.68 39.37
N CYS A 170 -25.58 24.62 38.20
CA CYS A 170 -24.94 25.81 37.58
C CYS A 170 -25.29 26.07 36.10
N LYS A 171 -25.17 27.35 35.67
CA LYS A 171 -25.36 27.81 34.28
C LYS A 171 -24.36 27.12 33.33
N LYS A 172 -24.88 26.57 32.22
CA LYS A 172 -24.19 25.63 31.33
C LYS A 172 -23.14 26.28 30.42
N GLY A 173 -21.98 25.65 30.35
CA GLY A 173 -21.01 25.80 29.27
C GLY A 173 -21.20 24.76 28.17
N THR A 174 -20.93 25.13 26.91
CA THR A 174 -20.93 24.19 25.77
C THR A 174 -19.61 24.27 25.03
N VAL A 175 -18.98 23.12 24.81
CA VAL A 175 -17.79 23.02 23.95
C VAL A 175 -18.26 22.60 22.57
N SER A 176 -17.92 23.36 21.54
CA SER A 176 -18.25 23.01 20.15
C SER A 176 -17.04 23.05 19.24
N LEU A 177 -17.06 22.16 18.24
CA LEU A 177 -16.05 21.98 17.22
C LEU A 177 -16.75 21.99 15.86
N ARG A 178 -16.33 22.93 14.99
CA ARG A 178 -16.75 22.96 13.59
C ARG A 178 -15.53 22.84 12.69
N CYS A 179 -15.51 21.84 11.84
CA CYS A 179 -14.42 21.54 10.92
C CYS A 179 -14.87 21.74 9.47
N VAL A 180 -13.99 22.33 8.66
CA VAL A 180 -14.16 22.48 7.22
C VAL A 180 -12.91 21.93 6.55
N LEU A 181 -13.08 20.85 5.80
CA LEU A 181 -12.04 20.22 4.98
C LEU A 181 -12.27 20.64 3.52
N GLU A 182 -11.25 21.18 2.85
CA GLU A 182 -11.42 21.75 1.50
C GLU A 182 -11.68 20.68 0.43
N ARG A 183 -11.00 19.53 0.52
CA ARG A 183 -11.19 18.36 -0.36
C ARG A 183 -10.96 17.05 0.40
N SER A 184 -11.48 15.94 -0.11
CA SER A 184 -11.42 14.64 0.55
C SER A 184 -10.45 13.63 -0.07
N ALA A 185 -9.74 13.96 -1.15
CA ALA A 185 -8.68 13.12 -1.71
C ALA A 185 -7.34 13.86 -1.80
N TYR A 186 -6.24 13.14 -1.55
CA TYR A 186 -4.87 13.66 -1.54
C TYR A 186 -3.87 12.60 -2.03
N VAL A 187 -2.74 13.03 -2.59
CA VAL A 187 -1.56 12.19 -2.83
C VAL A 187 -0.59 12.34 -1.65
N CYS A 188 0.23 11.32 -1.41
CA CYS A 188 1.25 11.38 -0.37
C CYS A 188 2.19 12.59 -0.57
N ARG A 189 2.64 13.19 0.53
CA ARG A 189 3.38 14.46 0.64
C ARG A 189 2.57 15.74 0.41
N GLU A 190 1.30 15.65 0.03
CA GLU A 190 0.40 16.82 0.08
C GLU A 190 0.03 17.20 1.52
N SER A 191 -0.33 18.47 1.71
CA SER A 191 -0.83 18.99 2.99
C SER A 191 -2.36 19.02 3.01
N ILE A 192 -2.95 18.42 4.03
CA ILE A 192 -4.40 18.50 4.28
C ILE A 192 -4.79 19.91 4.72
N LYS A 193 -5.73 20.51 4.00
CA LYS A 193 -6.26 21.87 4.26
C LYS A 193 -7.53 21.77 5.11
N LEU A 194 -7.35 21.92 6.42
CA LEU A 194 -8.38 21.76 7.44
C LEU A 194 -8.49 23.05 8.25
N LYS A 195 -9.70 23.60 8.30
CA LYS A 195 -10.05 24.75 9.15
C LYS A 195 -10.93 24.26 10.30
N ALA A 196 -10.56 24.58 11.53
CA ALA A 196 -11.33 24.26 12.72
C ALA A 196 -11.75 25.53 13.47
N THR A 197 -13.02 25.63 13.83
CA THR A 197 -13.53 26.65 14.75
C THR A 197 -13.87 25.97 16.05
N ILE A 198 -13.19 26.38 17.12
CA ILE A 198 -13.34 25.83 18.46
C ILE A 198 -14.01 26.90 19.30
N ASP A 199 -15.13 26.58 19.91
CA ASP A 199 -15.80 27.44 20.88
C ASP A 199 -15.87 26.72 22.22
N ASN A 200 -14.95 27.05 23.11
CA ASN A 200 -14.87 26.48 24.44
C ASN A 200 -15.63 27.38 25.43
N GLN A 201 -16.95 27.20 25.54
CA GLN A 201 -17.74 27.83 26.60
C GLN A 201 -17.78 26.97 27.87
N GLY A 202 -16.91 25.96 28.01
CA GLY A 202 -16.77 25.12 29.20
C GLY A 202 -15.93 25.79 30.31
N GLU A 203 -15.70 25.03 31.39
CA GLU A 203 -14.93 25.48 32.56
C GLU A 203 -13.45 25.08 32.49
N GLU A 204 -13.12 24.00 31.77
CA GLU A 204 -11.76 23.48 31.62
C GLU A 204 -11.16 23.90 30.25
N GLU A 205 -9.83 23.88 30.14
CA GLU A 205 -9.15 24.06 28.86
C GLU A 205 -9.27 22.80 27.97
N VAL A 206 -9.34 23.02 26.66
CA VAL A 206 -9.39 21.95 25.65
C VAL A 206 -8.21 22.05 24.68
N LYS A 207 -7.74 20.93 24.16
CA LYS A 207 -6.67 20.86 23.15
C LYS A 207 -7.21 20.24 21.87
N LEU A 208 -6.90 20.88 20.74
CA LEU A 208 -7.20 20.31 19.43
C LEU A 208 -6.28 19.12 19.16
N ARG A 209 -6.88 17.99 18.76
CA ARG A 209 -6.18 16.83 18.24
C ARG A 209 -6.66 16.55 16.83
N VAL A 210 -5.73 16.37 15.90
CA VAL A 210 -6.01 15.94 14.52
C VAL A 210 -5.22 14.68 14.24
N ARG A 211 -5.88 13.62 13.81
CA ARG A 211 -5.26 12.33 13.55
C ARG A 211 -5.73 11.76 12.23
N LEU A 212 -4.80 11.33 11.39
CA LEU A 212 -5.12 10.49 10.24
C LEU A 212 -4.83 9.03 10.60
N GLU A 213 -5.81 8.17 10.43
CA GLU A 213 -5.71 6.74 10.75
C GLU A 213 -5.88 5.92 9.47
N GLN A 214 -4.96 4.99 9.24
CA GLN A 214 -5.09 3.95 8.22
C GLN A 214 -5.85 2.78 8.82
N ILE A 215 -6.84 2.28 8.09
CA ILE A 215 -7.60 1.10 8.45
C ILE A 215 -7.46 0.10 7.31
N CYS A 216 -6.94 -1.08 7.64
CA CYS A 216 -6.80 -2.20 6.72
C CYS A 216 -7.69 -3.33 7.19
N GLU A 217 -8.67 -3.69 6.36
CA GLU A 217 -9.58 -4.79 6.61
C GLU A 217 -9.22 -5.98 5.73
N TYR A 218 -9.20 -7.16 6.33
CA TYR A 218 -8.87 -8.42 5.68
C TYR A 218 -10.06 -9.35 5.79
N PHE A 219 -10.41 -10.00 4.67
CA PHE A 219 -11.58 -10.86 4.57
C PHE A 219 -11.17 -12.20 3.96
N ILE A 220 -11.59 -13.30 4.61
CA ILE A 220 -11.54 -14.65 4.04
C ILE A 220 -12.96 -15.20 4.09
N ASP A 221 -13.53 -15.46 2.92
CA ASP A 221 -14.87 -16.02 2.81
C ASP A 221 -14.80 -17.55 2.85
N ARG A 222 -15.48 -18.13 3.84
CA ARG A 222 -15.71 -19.58 3.96
C ARG A 222 -17.17 -19.86 4.31
N GLY A 223 -18.09 -19.16 3.65
CA GLY A 223 -19.52 -19.32 3.88
C GLY A 223 -19.92 -18.83 5.27
N VAL A 224 -20.63 -19.65 6.05
CA VAL A 224 -21.23 -19.27 7.35
C VAL A 224 -20.20 -18.87 8.42
N LEU A 225 -18.91 -19.15 8.21
CA LEU A 225 -17.81 -18.89 9.14
C LEU A 225 -16.79 -17.87 8.60
N GLY A 226 -17.24 -16.92 7.76
CA GLY A 226 -16.39 -15.84 7.27
C GLY A 226 -15.50 -15.26 8.37
N ALA A 227 -14.20 -15.15 8.09
CA ALA A 227 -13.24 -14.59 9.04
C ALA A 227 -12.83 -13.21 8.55
N SER A 228 -13.01 -12.20 9.40
CA SER A 228 -12.48 -10.86 9.16
C SER A 228 -11.42 -10.52 10.20
N LYS A 229 -10.50 -9.64 9.81
CA LYS A 229 -9.52 -9.04 10.71
C LYS A 229 -9.31 -7.60 10.28
N ASP A 230 -9.23 -6.69 11.23
CA ASP A 230 -8.87 -5.30 10.98
C ASP A 230 -7.53 -4.97 11.64
N GLN A 231 -6.81 -4.03 11.02
CA GLN A 231 -5.63 -3.40 11.59
C GLN A 231 -5.75 -1.90 11.43
N LYS A 232 -5.48 -1.18 12.52
CA LYS A 232 -5.58 0.27 12.57
C LYS A 232 -4.23 0.87 12.95
N GLN A 233 -3.71 1.75 12.11
CA GLN A 233 -2.43 2.43 12.33
C GLN A 233 -2.60 3.94 12.29
N VAL A 234 -1.92 4.65 13.19
CA VAL A 234 -1.93 6.12 13.18
C VAL A 234 -0.90 6.61 12.16
N VAL A 235 -1.36 7.21 11.06
CA VAL A 235 -0.49 7.73 10.00
C VAL A 235 0.26 8.97 10.49
N PHE A 236 -0.46 9.92 11.08
CA PHE A 236 0.11 11.06 11.79
C PHE A 236 -0.85 11.54 12.88
N GLU A 237 -0.31 12.27 13.86
CA GLU A 237 -1.08 12.94 14.89
C GLU A 237 -0.52 14.35 15.11
N TYR A 238 -1.40 15.35 15.09
CA TYR A 238 -1.13 16.73 15.44
C TYR A 238 -1.87 17.09 16.72
N ARG A 239 -1.18 17.82 17.61
CA ARG A 239 -1.77 18.40 18.82
C ARG A 239 -1.55 19.90 18.82
N GLY A 240 -2.65 20.64 18.90
CA GLY A 240 -2.66 22.10 18.95
C GLY A 240 -2.40 22.66 20.34
N ASN A 241 -2.30 23.98 20.40
CA ASN A 241 -2.17 24.71 21.66
C ASN A 241 -3.46 24.63 22.49
N PRO A 242 -3.38 24.70 23.83
CA PRO A 242 -4.56 24.74 24.68
C PRO A 242 -5.44 25.96 24.41
N VAL A 243 -6.75 25.72 24.33
CA VAL A 243 -7.80 26.73 24.24
C VAL A 243 -8.41 26.89 25.62
N LYS A 244 -8.11 28.01 26.27
CA LYS A 244 -8.64 28.34 27.60
C LYS A 244 -10.17 28.37 27.60
N ALA A 245 -10.75 28.13 28.77
CA ALA A 245 -12.19 28.29 29.02
C ALA A 245 -12.71 29.67 28.58
N GLN A 246 -13.98 29.70 28.17
CA GLN A 246 -14.69 30.90 27.70
C GLN A 246 -14.04 31.59 26.50
N LYS A 247 -13.33 30.84 25.65
CA LYS A 247 -12.68 31.38 24.44
C LYS A 247 -13.17 30.69 23.18
N ARG A 248 -13.18 31.47 22.11
CA ARG A 248 -13.39 31.02 20.74
C ARG A 248 -12.13 31.25 19.92
N ILE A 249 -11.67 30.22 19.22
CA ILE A 249 -10.47 30.26 18.38
C ILE A 249 -10.79 29.67 17.00
N LYS A 250 -10.20 30.26 15.96
CA LYS A 250 -10.12 29.67 14.64
C LYS A 250 -8.71 29.15 14.43
N TRP A 251 -8.59 27.90 14.00
CA TRP A 251 -7.34 27.23 13.69
C TRP A 251 -7.35 26.82 12.21
N ASP A 252 -6.21 26.99 11.55
CA ASP A 252 -5.99 26.61 10.16
C ASP A 252 -4.76 25.71 10.11
N SER A 253 -4.88 24.54 9.48
CA SER A 253 -3.78 23.59 9.34
C SER A 253 -2.60 24.15 8.55
N SER A 254 -2.83 25.17 7.71
CA SER A 254 -1.84 25.74 6.80
C SER A 254 -1.12 24.65 6.00
N ASN A 255 0.13 24.33 6.33
CA ASN A 255 0.94 23.30 5.69
C ASN A 255 1.42 22.20 6.66
N VAL A 256 0.93 22.17 7.90
CA VAL A 256 1.44 21.30 8.97
C VAL A 256 1.01 19.84 8.82
N LEU A 257 -0.20 19.59 8.30
CA LEU A 257 -0.76 18.24 8.18
C LEU A 257 -0.29 17.56 6.87
N VAL A 258 0.99 17.20 6.80
CA VAL A 258 1.58 16.52 5.62
C VAL A 258 1.33 15.03 5.70
N ILE A 259 0.79 14.45 4.62
CA ILE A 259 0.58 13.00 4.53
C ILE A 259 1.94 12.33 4.23
N PRO A 260 2.44 11.42 5.08
CA PRO A 260 3.65 10.66 4.75
C PRO A 260 3.36 9.65 3.63
N PRO A 261 4.39 9.02 3.04
CA PRO A 261 4.18 7.92 2.09
C PRO A 261 3.40 6.78 2.75
N VAL A 262 2.24 6.46 2.20
CA VAL A 262 1.34 5.40 2.65
C VAL A 262 0.73 4.69 1.43
N PRO A 263 0.18 3.48 1.58
CA PRO A 263 -0.55 2.82 0.51
C PRO A 263 -1.70 3.65 -0.08
N THR A 264 -1.97 3.44 -1.36
CA THR A 264 -3.14 4.01 -2.04
C THR A 264 -4.42 3.45 -1.42
N THR A 265 -5.47 4.27 -1.34
CA THR A 265 -6.79 3.81 -0.91
C THR A 265 -7.28 2.71 -1.84
N LEU A 266 -7.75 1.61 -1.25
CA LEU A 266 -8.15 0.40 -1.95
C LEU A 266 -9.50 -0.06 -1.39
N ILE A 267 -10.60 0.30 -2.05
CA ILE A 267 -11.96 -0.10 -1.66
C ILE A 267 -12.66 -0.70 -2.87
N GLY A 268 -13.31 -1.85 -2.70
CA GLY A 268 -14.15 -2.47 -3.75
C GLY A 268 -13.41 -3.12 -4.94
N ILE A 269 -12.07 -3.18 -4.92
CA ILE A 269 -11.26 -3.77 -6.01
C ILE A 269 -10.71 -5.14 -5.61
N CYS A 270 -10.16 -5.25 -4.40
CA CYS A 270 -9.71 -6.51 -3.83
C CYS A 270 -10.76 -6.98 -2.81
N ARG A 271 -11.23 -8.22 -2.95
CA ARG A 271 -12.23 -8.79 -2.04
C ARG A 271 -11.63 -9.18 -0.69
N LEU A 272 -10.33 -9.49 -0.69
CA LEU A 272 -9.61 -9.99 0.48
C LEU A 272 -9.03 -8.88 1.35
N ILE A 273 -8.78 -7.70 0.78
CA ILE A 273 -8.06 -6.61 1.43
C ILE A 273 -8.70 -5.28 1.04
N GLN A 274 -9.08 -4.49 2.04
CA GLN A 274 -9.50 -3.11 1.87
C GLN A 274 -8.61 -2.19 2.69
N ILE A 275 -8.27 -1.02 2.13
CA ILE A 275 -7.42 -0.01 2.76
C ILE A 275 -8.11 1.34 2.61
N TYR A 276 -8.43 1.99 3.73
CA TYR A 276 -9.03 3.31 3.73
C TYR A 276 -8.53 4.15 4.90
N TYR A 277 -8.76 5.46 4.82
CA TYR A 277 -8.22 6.40 5.79
C TYR A 277 -9.33 7.27 6.38
N VAL A 278 -9.20 7.53 7.68
CA VAL A 278 -10.14 8.38 8.41
C VAL A 278 -9.36 9.48 9.11
N LEU A 279 -9.72 10.74 8.81
CA LEU A 279 -9.25 11.91 9.51
C LEU A 279 -10.20 12.20 10.68
N THR A 280 -9.71 12.02 11.89
CA THR A 280 -10.43 12.30 13.13
C THR A 280 -9.93 13.61 13.71
N VAL A 281 -10.86 14.53 13.99
CA VAL A 281 -10.59 15.80 14.66
C VAL A 281 -11.35 15.81 15.96
N SER A 282 -10.63 15.95 17.08
CA SER A 282 -11.22 15.94 18.40
C SER A 282 -10.71 17.05 19.29
N LEU A 283 -11.49 17.35 20.32
CA LEU A 283 -11.10 18.21 21.43
C LEU A 283 -10.89 17.34 22.67
N ASP A 284 -9.68 17.41 23.24
CA ASP A 284 -9.30 16.65 24.42
C ASP A 284 -9.22 17.60 25.63
N THR A 285 -9.68 17.16 26.80
CA THR A 285 -9.27 17.76 28.09
C THR A 285 -8.16 16.91 28.71
N LEU A 286 -7.61 17.35 29.84
CA LEU A 286 -6.64 16.53 30.59
C LEU A 286 -7.25 15.24 31.14
N LYS A 287 -8.58 15.23 31.39
CA LYS A 287 -9.30 14.11 32.02
C LYS A 287 -10.05 13.24 31.02
N GLU A 288 -10.48 13.84 29.91
CA GLU A 288 -11.38 13.22 28.95
C GLU A 288 -10.86 13.45 27.52
N PRO A 289 -10.25 12.44 26.88
CA PRO A 289 -9.96 12.49 25.45
C PRO A 289 -11.26 12.39 24.66
N ASP A 290 -11.25 12.91 23.43
CA ASP A 290 -12.35 12.82 22.48
C ASP A 290 -13.68 13.38 23.04
N LEU A 291 -13.59 14.44 23.87
CA LEU A 291 -14.75 15.14 24.48
C LEU A 291 -15.78 15.52 23.42
N VAL A 292 -15.29 16.04 22.29
CA VAL A 292 -16.05 16.38 21.08
C VAL A 292 -15.23 15.89 19.89
N THR A 293 -15.83 15.07 19.03
CA THR A 293 -15.12 14.44 17.91
C THR A 293 -15.95 14.50 16.64
N VAL A 294 -15.27 14.72 15.52
CA VAL A 294 -15.79 14.58 14.16
C VAL A 294 -14.80 13.75 13.33
N SER A 295 -15.31 12.90 12.45
CA SER A 295 -14.49 12.03 11.60
C SER A 295 -14.91 12.15 10.14
N LEU A 296 -13.91 12.10 9.26
CA LEU A 296 -14.03 12.34 7.82
C LEU A 296 -13.28 11.24 7.06
N PRO A 297 -13.86 10.61 6.04
CA PRO A 297 -13.09 9.76 5.15
C PRO A 297 -12.11 10.61 4.34
N VAL A 298 -10.87 10.13 4.19
CA VAL A 298 -9.85 10.69 3.32
C VAL A 298 -9.40 9.62 2.34
N THR A 299 -9.33 9.98 1.06
CA THR A 299 -8.85 9.10 0.00
C THR A 299 -7.40 9.43 -0.32
N ILE A 300 -6.54 8.43 -0.35
CA ILE A 300 -5.17 8.54 -0.84
C ILE A 300 -5.14 8.11 -2.30
N GLY A 301 -4.86 9.07 -3.19
CA GLY A 301 -4.92 8.89 -4.64
C GLY A 301 -3.57 8.60 -5.29
N THR A 302 -3.58 8.50 -6.63
CA THR A 302 -2.40 8.26 -7.47
C THR A 302 -2.15 9.36 -8.49
N VAL A 303 -3.13 10.22 -8.75
CA VAL A 303 -2.97 11.42 -9.57
C VAL A 303 -3.24 12.66 -8.69
N PRO A 304 -2.25 13.54 -8.53
CA PRO A 304 -2.32 14.66 -7.59
C PRO A 304 -3.26 15.77 -8.03
N PHE A 305 -3.66 16.58 -7.05
CA PHE A 305 -4.41 17.80 -7.31
C PHE A 305 -3.58 18.76 -8.17
N ARG A 306 -4.23 19.38 -9.15
CA ARG A 306 -3.65 20.34 -10.09
C ARG A 306 -4.43 21.64 -9.98
N ILE A 307 -3.72 22.75 -9.84
CA ILE A 307 -4.36 24.07 -9.84
C ILE A 307 -4.81 24.37 -11.28
N PRO A 308 -6.11 24.57 -11.54
CA PRO A 308 -6.57 24.95 -12.87
C PRO A 308 -5.89 26.23 -13.33
N ASN A 309 -5.42 26.26 -14.59
CA ASN A 309 -4.72 27.39 -15.20
C ASN A 309 -3.35 27.74 -14.57
N SER A 310 -2.71 26.78 -13.88
CA SER A 310 -1.33 26.90 -13.42
C SER A 310 -0.40 26.06 -14.30
N ASP A 311 0.72 26.62 -14.72
CA ASP A 311 1.79 25.87 -15.44
C ASP A 311 2.59 24.95 -14.51
N LYS A 312 2.37 25.06 -13.19
CA LYS A 312 3.03 24.20 -12.20
C LYS A 312 2.32 22.85 -12.10
N ASN A 313 2.93 21.83 -12.68
CA ASN A 313 2.53 20.44 -12.47
C ASN A 313 3.32 19.83 -11.30
N PRO A 314 2.65 19.11 -10.38
CA PRO A 314 3.34 18.41 -9.31
C PRO A 314 4.27 17.33 -9.89
N VAL A 315 5.52 17.30 -9.39
CA VAL A 315 6.50 16.28 -9.77
C VAL A 315 6.18 14.99 -9.02
N ILE A 316 5.84 13.94 -9.76
CA ILE A 316 5.55 12.61 -9.21
C ILE A 316 6.84 11.87 -8.88
N LYS A 317 6.91 11.30 -7.68
CA LYS A 317 7.94 10.37 -7.22
C LYS A 317 7.30 9.10 -6.67
N TYR A 318 8.13 8.11 -6.39
CA TYR A 318 7.71 6.83 -5.84
C TYR A 318 8.55 6.53 -4.61
N GLU A 319 7.89 6.41 -3.45
CA GLU A 319 8.56 6.18 -2.17
C GLU A 319 7.94 4.99 -1.44
N HIS A 320 8.74 4.33 -0.61
CA HIS A 320 8.22 3.28 0.26
C HIS A 320 7.34 3.85 1.37
N ALA A 321 6.30 3.11 1.75
CA ALA A 321 5.46 3.50 2.89
C ALA A 321 6.28 3.60 4.18
N CYS A 322 5.86 4.51 5.06
CA CYS A 322 6.47 4.70 6.37
C CYS A 322 6.39 3.43 7.24
N SER A 323 7.38 3.24 8.12
CA SER A 323 7.57 2.00 8.88
C SER A 323 6.52 1.74 9.96
N HIS A 324 5.64 2.70 10.25
CA HIS A 324 4.60 2.61 11.27
C HIS A 324 3.19 2.40 10.72
N VAL A 325 3.05 2.16 9.41
CA VAL A 325 1.75 1.87 8.76
C VAL A 325 1.80 0.52 8.06
N GLU A 326 0.63 -0.07 7.79
CA GLU A 326 0.53 -1.25 6.93
C GLU A 326 1.03 -0.93 5.52
N GLY A 327 1.72 -1.87 4.88
CA GLY A 327 2.45 -1.64 3.63
C GLY A 327 3.89 -1.17 3.81
N GLY A 328 4.27 -0.70 5.01
CA GLY A 328 5.63 -0.25 5.33
C GLY A 328 6.25 -0.89 6.58
N GLN A 329 5.42 -1.28 7.56
CA GLN A 329 5.86 -1.88 8.83
C GLN A 329 6.30 -3.34 8.73
N TYR A 330 5.87 -4.04 7.69
CA TYR A 330 6.13 -5.46 7.49
C TYR A 330 6.66 -5.70 6.09
N LEU A 331 7.67 -6.57 6.01
CA LEU A 331 8.13 -7.14 4.77
C LEU A 331 8.30 -8.64 4.96
N ALA A 332 7.84 -9.42 3.99
CA ALA A 332 7.94 -10.86 4.09
C ALA A 332 9.40 -11.35 4.05
N PRO A 333 9.70 -12.47 4.75
CA PRO A 333 11.04 -13.07 4.73
C PRO A 333 11.56 -13.38 3.32
N ASP A 334 10.66 -13.70 2.38
CA ASP A 334 10.97 -13.96 0.97
C ASP A 334 11.70 -12.79 0.28
N PHE A 335 11.58 -11.57 0.83
CA PHE A 335 12.19 -10.36 0.32
C PHE A 335 13.40 -9.90 1.13
N LEU A 336 13.86 -10.69 2.10
CA LEU A 336 14.99 -10.37 2.96
C LEU A 336 16.10 -11.41 2.74
N LEU A 337 17.22 -10.98 2.18
CA LEU A 337 18.41 -11.82 2.04
C LEU A 337 19.36 -11.57 3.23
N GLY A 338 19.81 -12.64 3.90
CA GLY A 338 20.82 -12.58 4.97
C GLY A 338 20.39 -13.07 6.36
N GLN A 339 19.16 -13.55 6.55
CA GLN A 339 18.75 -14.21 7.80
C GLN A 339 18.98 -15.74 7.74
N VAL A 340 20.22 -16.17 7.57
CA VAL A 340 20.60 -17.55 7.90
C VAL A 340 21.14 -17.52 9.32
N TYR A 341 20.41 -18.10 10.27
CA TYR A 341 20.92 -18.28 11.63
C TYR A 341 22.12 -19.25 11.57
N ASP A 342 23.33 -18.74 11.70
CA ASP A 342 24.58 -19.52 11.66
C ASP A 342 25.11 -19.88 13.06
N GLY A 343 24.38 -19.51 14.12
CA GLY A 343 24.73 -19.80 15.50
C GLY A 343 25.80 -18.89 16.11
N ASN A 344 26.25 -17.84 15.41
CA ASN A 344 27.17 -16.85 15.96
C ASN A 344 26.45 -15.54 16.31
N GLU A 345 26.65 -15.03 17.53
CA GLU A 345 26.08 -13.76 18.04
C GLU A 345 26.71 -12.49 17.44
N HIS A 346 27.44 -12.59 16.33
CA HIS A 346 28.15 -11.46 15.75
C HIS A 346 27.68 -11.14 14.32
N TYR A 347 27.30 -9.87 14.15
CA TYR A 347 26.83 -9.17 12.95
C TYR A 347 25.33 -9.26 12.65
N LEU A 348 24.57 -8.41 13.34
CA LEU A 348 23.32 -7.84 12.85
C LEU A 348 23.61 -7.01 11.58
N ARG A 349 23.89 -7.66 10.44
CA ARG A 349 23.84 -6.98 9.14
C ARG A 349 22.38 -6.66 8.86
N GLU A 350 22.10 -5.41 8.48
CA GLU A 350 20.77 -5.08 7.96
C GLU A 350 20.46 -6.00 6.79
N PRO A 351 19.27 -6.65 6.78
CA PRO A 351 18.94 -7.59 5.74
C PRO A 351 18.85 -6.86 4.40
N ILE A 352 19.39 -7.47 3.35
CA ILE A 352 19.30 -6.91 2.00
C ILE A 352 17.85 -7.07 1.54
N VAL A 353 17.20 -5.95 1.24
CA VAL A 353 15.82 -5.92 0.76
C VAL A 353 15.82 -6.19 -0.74
N LEU A 354 15.25 -7.32 -1.14
CA LEU A 354 15.14 -7.74 -2.54
C LEU A 354 14.01 -7.04 -3.29
N TYR A 355 12.94 -6.69 -2.58
CA TYR A 355 11.78 -6.01 -3.14
C TYR A 355 10.98 -5.36 -2.02
N LYS A 356 10.49 -4.13 -2.25
CA LYS A 356 9.52 -3.45 -1.39
C LYS A 356 8.60 -2.60 -2.25
N PRO A 357 7.27 -2.63 -2.04
CA PRO A 357 6.35 -1.78 -2.78
C PRO A 357 6.67 -0.28 -2.62
N VAL A 358 6.36 0.48 -3.66
CA VAL A 358 6.44 1.95 -3.69
C VAL A 358 5.07 2.56 -3.97
N TYR A 359 4.87 3.79 -3.50
CA TYR A 359 3.61 4.51 -3.61
C TYR A 359 3.86 5.93 -4.14
N VAL A 360 2.85 6.49 -4.81
CA VAL A 360 2.95 7.81 -5.44
C VAL A 360 3.11 8.89 -4.38
N THR A 361 4.14 9.72 -4.53
CA THR A 361 4.36 10.95 -3.75
C THR A 361 4.50 12.14 -4.67
N VAL A 362 4.27 13.35 -4.14
CA VAL A 362 4.58 14.60 -4.84
C VAL A 362 5.74 15.33 -4.19
N ASP A 363 6.59 15.97 -5.00
CA ASP A 363 7.63 16.85 -4.48
C ASP A 363 7.05 18.22 -4.10
N LYS A 364 7.49 18.77 -2.97
CA LYS A 364 7.06 20.09 -2.46
C LYS A 364 7.91 21.24 -3.00
N SER A 365 8.54 21.08 -4.15
CA SER A 365 9.63 21.95 -4.58
C SER A 365 9.27 23.44 -4.77
N ASP A 366 7.99 23.85 -4.84
CA ASP A 366 7.65 25.25 -5.20
C ASP A 366 6.45 25.90 -4.48
N GLU A 367 6.21 25.60 -3.20
CA GLU A 367 5.33 26.43 -2.33
C GLU A 367 6.14 27.42 -1.45
N LYS A 368 7.05 28.19 -2.07
CA LYS A 368 7.67 29.37 -1.43
C LYS A 368 6.86 30.63 -1.67
#